data_AF-A0A7S3MM29-F1
#
_entry.id   AF-A0A7S3MM29-F1
#
_cell.length_a   1.000
_cell.length_b   1.000
_cell.length_c   1.000
_cell.angle_alpha   90.00
_cell.angle_beta   90.00
_cell.angle_gamma   90.00
#
_symmetry.space_group_name_H-M   'P 1'
#
loop_
_entity.id
_entity.type
_entity.pdbx_description
1 polymer ?
#
loop_
_entity_poly.entity_id
_entity_poly.type
_entity_poly.pdbx_seq_one_letter_code
_entity_poly.pdbx_strand_id
1 'polypeptide(L)'
;MVRLEAGKHFGVNGVNMMFTADTYMKDRAPNASADPAELLVPVTSDKGMCGSINSGIIRNVRAYLDQHGRAKKTIFSIGDKGTVGLKRPCADLLKVGISEVSTPYNYPTVMALSEHIIKSSEGCDKVTVFYNEYKSAISQIVRSLDIMPRQRFLDTLKFGKTYDMSLPDKNTANPALYELYVTSNLWVAFLHNAASEQSARMNAMENASKNAGEILEKLTLIYNKARQ
;
A
#
# COMPACT_ATOMS: atom_id res chain seq x y z
N MET A 1 1.51 16.68 -3.84
CA MET A 1 1.77 16.92 -5.27
C MET A 1 3.25 17.00 -5.57
N VAL A 2 3.97 18.06 -5.17
CA VAL A 2 5.42 18.21 -5.49
C VAL A 2 6.27 16.99 -5.09
N ARG A 3 6.06 16.44 -3.89
CA ARG A 3 6.78 15.23 -3.43
C ARG A 3 6.48 13.97 -4.25
N LEU A 4 5.22 13.81 -4.69
CA LEU A 4 4.85 12.68 -5.54
C LEU A 4 5.53 12.80 -6.90
N GLU A 5 5.46 13.98 -7.53
CA GLU A 5 6.09 14.22 -8.83
C GLU A 5 7.61 14.01 -8.80
N ALA A 6 8.29 14.45 -7.73
CA ALA A 6 9.72 14.24 -7.57
C ALA A 6 10.09 12.77 -7.26
N GLY A 7 9.23 12.02 -6.57
CA GLY A 7 9.54 10.69 -6.04
C GLY A 7 8.90 9.52 -6.80
N LYS A 8 7.92 9.75 -7.69
CA LYS A 8 7.11 8.69 -8.31
C LYS A 8 7.89 7.74 -9.23
N HIS A 9 9.07 8.15 -9.70
CA HIS A 9 9.93 7.34 -10.57
C HIS A 9 11.10 6.71 -9.82
N PHE A 10 11.22 6.91 -8.51
CA PHE A 10 12.32 6.39 -7.72
C PHE A 10 12.26 4.86 -7.62
N GLY A 11 13.28 4.18 -8.17
CA GLY A 11 13.39 2.71 -8.14
C GLY A 11 12.32 1.97 -8.96
N VAL A 12 11.45 2.69 -9.68
CA VAL A 12 10.41 2.09 -10.52
C VAL A 12 11.05 1.24 -11.59
N ASN A 13 10.63 -0.02 -11.65
CA ASN A 13 11.13 -1.02 -12.58
C ASN A 13 12.64 -1.31 -12.49
N GLY A 14 13.39 -0.75 -11.54
CA GLY A 14 14.84 -0.98 -11.46
C GLY A 14 15.17 -2.46 -11.29
N VAL A 15 14.60 -3.08 -10.24
CA VAL A 15 14.81 -4.51 -9.98
C VAL A 15 13.88 -5.38 -10.85
N ASN A 16 12.65 -4.93 -11.13
CA ASN A 16 11.74 -5.69 -12.00
C ASN A 16 12.31 -5.87 -13.43
N MET A 17 13.02 -4.88 -13.97
CA MET A 17 13.70 -5.02 -15.26
C MET A 17 14.80 -6.07 -15.23
N MET A 18 15.51 -6.25 -14.11
CA MET A 18 16.50 -7.30 -13.99
C MET A 18 15.86 -8.69 -14.13
N PHE A 19 14.69 -8.89 -13.50
CA PHE A 19 13.93 -10.14 -13.62
C PHE A 19 13.36 -10.37 -15.03
N THR A 20 12.93 -9.31 -15.73
CA THR A 20 12.33 -9.47 -17.07
C THR A 20 13.38 -9.57 -18.18
N ALA A 21 14.56 -8.97 -18.00
CA ALA A 21 15.64 -9.00 -18.99
C ALA A 21 16.43 -10.32 -19.00
N ASP A 22 16.51 -11.03 -17.87
CA ASP A 22 17.22 -12.32 -17.78
C ASP A 22 16.27 -13.49 -18.09
N THR A 23 16.33 -13.98 -19.34
CA THR A 23 15.50 -15.09 -19.82
C THR A 23 15.77 -16.39 -19.06
N TYR A 24 17.02 -16.65 -18.68
CA TYR A 24 17.41 -17.84 -17.93
C TYR A 24 16.83 -17.82 -16.52
N MET A 25 16.84 -16.64 -15.88
CA MET A 25 16.21 -16.43 -14.58
C MET A 25 14.69 -16.65 -14.63
N LYS A 26 14.04 -16.15 -15.69
CA LYS A 26 12.59 -16.30 -15.88
C LYS A 26 12.17 -17.76 -16.05
N ASP A 27 12.92 -18.54 -16.84
CA ASP A 27 12.61 -19.95 -17.12
C ASP A 27 12.85 -20.86 -15.90
N ARG A 28 13.78 -20.48 -15.03
CA ARG A 28 14.14 -21.23 -13.81
C ARG A 28 13.45 -20.71 -12.55
N ALA A 29 12.68 -19.62 -12.63
CA ALA A 29 12.04 -19.03 -11.48
C ALA A 29 11.06 -20.04 -10.84
N PRO A 30 11.11 -20.23 -9.50
CA PRO A 30 10.21 -21.15 -8.83
C PRO A 30 8.75 -20.71 -9.04
N ASN A 31 7.92 -21.67 -9.48
CA ASN A 31 6.48 -21.49 -9.63
C ASN A 31 5.86 -21.13 -8.30
N ALA A 32 4.86 -20.24 -8.32
CA ALA A 32 4.07 -19.95 -7.13
C ALA A 32 3.32 -21.23 -6.72
N SER A 33 3.23 -21.49 -5.41
CA SER A 33 2.36 -22.54 -4.87
C SER A 33 0.93 -22.34 -5.38
N ALA A 34 0.22 -23.43 -5.65
CA ALA A 34 -1.19 -23.38 -6.08
C ALA A 34 -2.12 -22.78 -5.00
N ASP A 35 -1.71 -22.84 -3.73
CA ASP A 35 -2.39 -22.20 -2.60
C ASP A 35 -1.33 -21.47 -1.74
N PRO A 36 -0.93 -20.25 -2.15
CA PRO A 36 0.17 -19.51 -1.55
C PRO A 36 -0.26 -18.91 -0.21
N ALA A 37 0.60 -19.03 0.81
CA ALA A 37 0.44 -18.24 2.03
C ALA A 37 0.66 -16.76 1.71
N GLU A 38 -0.29 -15.90 2.06
CA GLU A 38 -0.31 -14.51 1.59
C GLU A 38 -0.41 -13.49 2.72
N LEU A 39 0.49 -12.50 2.69
CA LEU A 39 0.45 -11.34 3.57
C LEU A 39 -0.24 -10.17 2.85
N LEU A 40 -1.37 -9.71 3.38
CA LEU A 40 -2.09 -8.55 2.88
C LEU A 40 -1.68 -7.30 3.67
N VAL A 41 -1.26 -6.26 2.96
CA VAL A 41 -0.78 -5.00 3.54
C VAL A 41 -1.67 -3.84 3.09
N PRO A 42 -2.80 -3.56 3.77
CA PRO A 42 -3.57 -2.35 3.51
C PRO A 42 -2.88 -1.10 4.05
N VAL A 43 -2.66 -0.11 3.18
CA VAL A 43 -2.05 1.17 3.52
C VAL A 43 -3.11 2.25 3.63
N THR A 44 -3.52 2.57 4.86
CA THR A 44 -4.57 3.56 5.17
C THR A 44 -4.01 4.77 5.92
N SER A 45 -4.83 5.82 6.05
CA SER A 45 -4.48 6.98 6.87
C SER A 45 -4.76 6.73 8.35
N ASP A 46 -3.95 7.33 9.22
CA ASP A 46 -4.25 7.44 10.66
C ASP A 46 -5.39 8.46 10.92
N LYS A 47 -5.52 9.46 10.06
CA LYS A 47 -6.47 10.56 10.24
C LYS A 47 -7.84 10.21 9.67
N GLY A 48 -8.88 10.64 10.38
CA GLY A 48 -10.26 10.57 9.90
C GLY A 48 -10.58 11.66 8.86
N MET A 49 -11.84 11.67 8.41
CA MET A 49 -12.41 12.70 7.53
C MET A 49 -11.65 12.92 6.21
N CYS A 50 -10.99 11.87 5.69
CA CYS A 50 -10.26 11.88 4.43
C CYS A 50 -11.09 11.35 3.25
N GLY A 51 -12.41 11.56 3.28
CA GLY A 51 -13.33 11.03 2.28
C GLY A 51 -13.42 9.49 2.28
N SER A 52 -13.55 8.90 1.09
CA SER A 52 -13.78 7.47 0.88
C SER A 52 -12.50 6.63 0.75
N ILE A 53 -11.31 7.23 0.84
CA ILE A 53 -9.99 6.59 0.65
C ILE A 53 -9.81 5.36 1.55
N ASN A 54 -10.01 5.51 2.86
CA ASN A 54 -9.81 4.42 3.83
C ASN A 54 -10.86 3.32 3.63
N SER A 55 -12.13 3.71 3.47
CA SER A 55 -13.24 2.77 3.24
C SER A 55 -13.08 2.01 1.93
N GLY A 56 -12.50 2.64 0.91
CA GLY A 56 -12.19 2.03 -0.39
C GLY A 56 -11.20 0.88 -0.26
N ILE A 57 -10.10 1.08 0.46
CA ILE A 57 -9.11 0.01 0.72
C ILE A 57 -9.75 -1.13 1.52
N ILE A 58 -10.44 -0.82 2.62
CA ILE A 58 -11.07 -1.84 3.47
C ILE A 58 -12.05 -2.69 2.67
N ARG A 59 -12.83 -2.07 1.78
CA ARG A 59 -13.77 -2.78 0.89
C ARG A 59 -13.04 -3.68 -0.12
N ASN A 60 -11.95 -3.20 -0.72
CA ASN A 60 -11.17 -3.99 -1.67
C ASN A 60 -10.48 -5.19 -1.00
N VAL A 61 -9.92 -5.01 0.21
CA VAL A 61 -9.34 -6.12 0.97
C VAL A 61 -10.40 -7.17 1.29
N ARG A 62 -11.60 -6.75 1.70
CA ARG A 62 -12.71 -7.68 1.95
C ARG A 62 -13.15 -8.40 0.68
N ALA A 63 -13.36 -7.68 -0.42
CA ALA A 63 -13.70 -8.28 -1.70
C ALA A 63 -12.62 -9.28 -2.17
N TYR A 64 -11.35 -8.96 -1.94
CA TYR A 64 -10.24 -9.86 -2.24
C TYR A 64 -10.29 -11.16 -1.40
N LEU A 65 -10.54 -11.04 -0.10
CA LEU A 65 -10.72 -12.19 0.81
C LEU A 65 -11.96 -13.03 0.48
N ASP A 66 -13.04 -12.40 0.04
CA ASP A 66 -14.27 -13.10 -0.36
C ASP A 66 -14.06 -13.90 -1.66
N GLN A 67 -13.22 -13.41 -2.57
CA GLN A 67 -12.90 -14.08 -3.84
C GLN A 67 -11.83 -15.18 -3.71
N HIS A 68 -10.78 -14.94 -2.92
CA HIS A 68 -9.62 -15.84 -2.82
C HIS A 68 -9.63 -16.72 -1.56
N GLY A 69 -10.68 -16.62 -0.74
CA GLY A 69 -10.80 -17.31 0.54
C GLY A 69 -9.86 -16.76 1.61
N ARG A 70 -10.15 -17.10 2.87
CA ARG A 70 -9.41 -16.62 4.06
C ARG A 70 -8.23 -17.52 4.47
N ALA A 71 -8.17 -18.74 3.93
CA ALA A 71 -7.15 -19.71 4.32
C ALA A 71 -5.74 -19.20 3.99
N LYS A 72 -4.81 -19.42 4.92
CA LYS A 72 -3.38 -19.03 4.83
C LYS A 72 -3.12 -17.55 4.53
N LYS A 73 -4.06 -16.66 4.89
CA LYS A 73 -3.90 -15.22 4.74
C LYS A 73 -3.67 -14.55 6.08
N THR A 74 -2.78 -13.57 6.11
CA THR A 74 -2.53 -12.73 7.27
C THR A 74 -2.60 -11.27 6.85
N ILE A 75 -3.02 -10.40 7.77
CA ILE A 75 -3.12 -8.96 7.51
C ILE A 75 -2.13 -8.23 8.40
N PHE A 76 -1.30 -7.41 7.76
CA PHE A 76 -0.44 -6.41 8.38
C PHE A 76 -0.95 -5.03 7.99
N SER A 77 -1.69 -4.38 8.88
CA SER A 77 -2.33 -3.11 8.58
C SER A 77 -1.38 -1.94 8.84
N ILE A 78 -1.39 -0.96 7.94
CA ILE A 78 -0.69 0.32 8.13
C ILE A 78 -1.74 1.41 8.16
N GLY A 79 -1.71 2.21 9.23
CA GLY A 79 -2.71 3.22 9.55
C GLY A 79 -3.76 2.73 10.54
N ASP A 80 -4.14 3.61 11.46
CA ASP A 80 -5.16 3.37 12.48
C ASP A 80 -6.53 3.04 11.86
N LYS A 81 -6.95 3.75 10.80
CA LYS A 81 -8.29 3.55 10.23
C LYS A 81 -8.48 2.20 9.54
N GLY A 82 -7.44 1.68 8.89
CA GLY A 82 -7.43 0.32 8.35
C GLY A 82 -7.47 -0.71 9.47
N THR A 83 -6.67 -0.51 10.51
CA THR A 83 -6.59 -1.42 11.66
C THR A 83 -7.94 -1.52 12.37
N VAL A 84 -8.55 -0.38 12.73
CA VAL A 84 -9.87 -0.33 13.36
C VAL A 84 -10.96 -0.88 12.44
N GLY A 85 -10.91 -0.56 11.14
CA GLY A 85 -11.89 -1.01 10.15
C GLY A 85 -11.86 -2.52 9.89
N LEU A 86 -10.69 -3.15 10.00
CA LEU A 86 -10.50 -4.58 9.77
C LEU A 86 -10.57 -5.42 11.05
N LYS A 87 -10.43 -4.80 12.24
CA LYS A 87 -10.40 -5.50 13.53
C LYS A 87 -11.62 -6.37 13.79
N ARG A 88 -12.83 -5.93 13.43
CA ARG A 88 -14.06 -6.73 13.59
C ARG A 88 -14.26 -7.76 12.46
N PRO A 89 -14.23 -7.40 11.16
CA PRO A 89 -14.51 -8.36 10.08
C PRO A 89 -13.36 -9.36 9.81
N CYS A 90 -12.14 -9.06 10.24
CA CYS A 90 -10.94 -9.86 9.98
C CYS A 90 -10.10 -10.11 11.25
N ALA A 91 -10.77 -10.31 12.40
CA ALA A 91 -10.13 -10.48 13.71
C ALA A 91 -9.15 -11.67 13.76
N ASP A 92 -9.45 -12.74 13.02
CA ASP A 92 -8.64 -13.95 12.85
C ASP A 92 -7.36 -13.71 12.03
N LEU A 93 -7.44 -12.84 11.03
CA LEU A 93 -6.37 -12.60 10.05
C LEU A 93 -5.46 -11.43 10.43
N LEU A 94 -5.98 -10.41 11.11
CA LEU A 94 -5.23 -9.22 11.53
C LEU A 94 -4.24 -9.57 12.64
N LYS A 95 -2.94 -9.54 12.32
CA LYS A 95 -1.87 -9.87 13.27
C LYS A 95 -1.20 -8.63 13.84
N VAL A 96 -0.89 -7.67 12.99
CA VAL A 96 -0.13 -6.46 13.34
C VAL A 96 -0.80 -5.25 12.72
N GLY A 97 -0.84 -4.16 13.47
CA GLY A 97 -1.24 -2.84 12.99
C GLY A 97 -0.20 -1.82 13.40
N ILE A 98 0.34 -1.06 12.44
CA ILE A 98 1.18 0.11 12.72
C ILE A 98 0.32 1.35 12.57
N SER A 99 0.32 2.20 13.58
CA SER A 99 -0.37 3.50 13.61
C SER A 99 0.63 4.63 13.82
N GLU A 100 0.14 5.86 13.73
CA GLU A 100 0.90 7.09 14.00
C GLU A 100 2.13 7.27 13.10
N VAL A 101 1.97 6.94 11.82
CA VAL A 101 3.05 7.12 10.85
C VAL A 101 3.18 8.61 10.53
N SER A 102 4.28 9.21 10.95
CA SER A 102 4.54 10.64 10.76
C SER A 102 4.46 11.05 9.28
N THR A 103 3.65 12.09 9.00
CA THR A 103 3.53 12.71 7.68
C THR A 103 4.18 14.10 7.71
N PRO A 104 4.98 14.48 6.69
CA PRO A 104 5.17 13.83 5.40
C PRO A 104 6.11 12.61 5.47
N TYR A 105 5.79 11.57 4.69
CA TYR A 105 6.64 10.39 4.61
C TYR A 105 8.02 10.73 4.03
N ASN A 106 9.06 10.16 4.63
CA ASN A 106 10.42 10.18 4.13
C ASN A 106 10.88 8.74 3.81
N TYR A 107 11.92 8.60 2.99
CA TYR A 107 12.38 7.28 2.56
C TYR A 107 12.86 6.40 3.73
N PRO A 108 13.63 6.90 4.72
CA PRO A 108 14.01 6.11 5.90
C PRO A 108 12.84 5.57 6.72
N THR A 109 11.75 6.33 6.88
CA THR A 109 10.54 5.87 7.57
C THR A 109 9.88 4.73 6.79
N VAL A 110 9.81 4.83 5.46
CA VAL A 110 9.28 3.73 4.64
C VAL A 110 10.21 2.51 4.65
N MET A 111 11.52 2.71 4.75
CA MET A 111 12.50 1.63 4.95
C MET A 111 12.30 0.91 6.30
N ALA A 112 12.03 1.64 7.37
CA ALA A 112 11.71 1.01 8.66
C ALA A 112 10.41 0.19 8.58
N LEU A 113 9.39 0.72 7.88
CA LEU A 113 8.13 -0.01 7.65
C LEU A 113 8.32 -1.22 6.75
N SER A 114 9.16 -1.13 5.71
CA SER A 114 9.46 -2.25 4.82
C SER A 114 10.12 -3.39 5.57
N GLU A 115 11.04 -3.11 6.50
CA GLU A 115 11.66 -4.12 7.35
C GLU A 115 10.63 -4.87 8.21
N HIS A 116 9.65 -4.16 8.78
CA HIS A 116 8.56 -4.80 9.53
C HIS A 116 7.67 -5.68 8.64
N ILE A 117 7.41 -5.27 7.39
CA ILE A 117 6.67 -6.07 6.41
C ILE A 117 7.48 -7.30 6.01
N ILE A 118 8.79 -7.15 5.74
CA ILE A 118 9.69 -8.25 5.38
C ILE A 118 9.69 -9.30 6.48
N LYS A 119 9.87 -8.89 7.73
CA LYS A 119 9.82 -9.79 8.89
C LYS A 119 8.47 -10.47 9.05
N SER A 120 7.37 -9.74 8.83
CA SER A 120 6.01 -10.30 8.92
C SER A 120 5.66 -11.22 7.75
N SER A 121 6.39 -11.12 6.64
CA SER A 121 6.23 -11.95 5.44
C SER A 121 7.03 -13.25 5.49
N GLU A 122 7.81 -13.49 6.55
CA GLU A 122 8.53 -14.74 6.73
C GLU A 122 7.56 -15.94 6.72
N GLY A 123 7.78 -16.91 5.83
CA GLY A 123 6.90 -18.05 5.62
C GLY A 123 5.68 -17.78 4.73
N CYS A 124 5.54 -16.57 4.17
CA CYS A 124 4.56 -16.28 3.13
C CYS A 124 5.17 -16.49 1.73
N ASP A 125 4.34 -16.96 0.80
CA ASP A 125 4.67 -17.14 -0.63
C ASP A 125 4.36 -15.90 -1.47
N LYS A 126 3.51 -15.01 -0.96
CA LYS A 126 3.08 -13.78 -1.64
C LYS A 126 2.84 -12.64 -0.64
N VAL A 127 3.20 -11.42 -1.02
CA VAL A 127 2.83 -10.20 -0.30
C VAL A 127 2.04 -9.30 -1.23
N THR A 128 0.85 -8.85 -0.83
CA THR A 128 0.01 -7.96 -1.63
C THR A 128 -0.30 -6.69 -0.86
N VAL A 129 0.14 -5.56 -1.40
CA VAL A 129 -0.01 -4.23 -0.81
C VAL A 129 -1.20 -3.52 -1.46
N PHE A 130 -2.15 -3.05 -0.67
CA PHE A 130 -3.30 -2.28 -1.15
C PHE A 130 -3.11 -0.81 -0.82
N TYR A 131 -3.12 0.04 -1.84
CA TYR A 131 -2.94 1.49 -1.70
C TYR A 131 -3.83 2.24 -2.69
N ASN A 132 -4.01 3.55 -2.46
CA ASN A 132 -4.71 4.40 -3.42
C ASN A 132 -3.71 5.02 -4.39
N GLU A 133 -3.86 4.71 -5.68
CA GLU A 133 -3.18 5.41 -6.75
C GLU A 133 -3.83 6.78 -6.98
N TYR A 134 -3.02 7.82 -6.78
CA TYR A 134 -3.37 9.17 -7.16
C TYR A 134 -3.34 9.33 -8.69
N LYS A 135 -4.50 9.55 -9.34
CA LYS A 135 -4.58 9.89 -10.77
C LYS A 135 -4.76 11.39 -11.00
N SER A 136 -5.67 12.01 -10.26
CA SER A 136 -5.93 13.44 -10.34
C SER A 136 -6.49 13.97 -9.02
N ALA A 137 -6.69 15.29 -8.92
CA ALA A 137 -7.27 15.91 -7.73
C ALA A 137 -8.71 15.46 -7.42
N ILE A 138 -9.37 14.79 -8.37
CA ILE A 138 -10.75 14.33 -8.24
C ILE A 138 -10.81 12.81 -8.23
N SER A 139 -9.92 12.13 -8.97
CA SER A 139 -9.96 10.68 -9.16
C SER A 139 -8.78 9.99 -8.47
N GLN A 140 -9.12 9.05 -7.58
CA GLN A 140 -8.18 8.09 -7.00
C GLN A 140 -8.71 6.67 -7.22
N ILE A 141 -7.80 5.70 -7.43
CA ILE A 141 -8.18 4.31 -7.69
C ILE A 141 -7.40 3.41 -6.73
N VAL A 142 -8.08 2.45 -6.11
CA VAL A 142 -7.41 1.43 -5.29
C VAL A 142 -6.65 0.47 -6.19
N ARG A 143 -5.36 0.27 -5.93
CA ARG A 143 -4.52 -0.73 -6.60
C ARG A 143 -3.95 -1.72 -5.61
N SER A 144 -3.72 -2.92 -6.10
CA SER A 144 -2.94 -3.96 -5.43
C SER A 144 -1.57 -4.07 -6.10
N LEU A 145 -0.52 -4.08 -5.32
CA LEU A 145 0.85 -4.34 -5.75
C LEU A 145 1.33 -5.64 -5.14
N ASP A 146 1.73 -6.57 -5.99
CA ASP A 146 2.30 -7.85 -5.56
C ASP A 146 3.82 -7.72 -5.42
N ILE A 147 4.32 -8.07 -4.24
CA ILE A 147 5.74 -8.06 -3.88
C ILE A 147 6.16 -9.51 -3.64
N MET A 148 7.30 -9.87 -4.23
CA MET A 148 7.90 -11.19 -4.01
C MET A 148 8.46 -11.29 -2.58
N PRO A 149 8.18 -12.36 -1.82
CA PRO A 149 8.82 -12.57 -0.52
C PRO A 149 10.32 -12.86 -0.64
N ARG A 150 11.05 -12.63 0.46
CA ARG A 150 12.52 -12.70 0.51
C ARG A 150 13.09 -14.02 0.00
N GLN A 151 12.56 -15.15 0.47
CA GLN A 151 13.05 -16.48 0.08
C GLN A 151 12.96 -16.69 -1.43
N ARG A 152 11.77 -16.46 -1.99
CA ARG A 152 11.51 -16.59 -3.43
C ARG A 152 12.37 -15.64 -4.26
N PHE A 153 12.56 -14.40 -3.80
CA PHE A 153 13.39 -13.42 -4.46
C PHE A 153 14.86 -13.84 -4.53
N LEU A 154 15.42 -14.30 -3.40
CA LEU A 154 16.81 -14.75 -3.34
C LEU A 154 17.01 -16.02 -4.17
N ASP A 155 16.07 -16.96 -4.15
CA ASP A 155 16.14 -18.17 -4.98
C ASP A 155 16.08 -17.86 -6.47
N THR A 156 15.28 -16.86 -6.85
CA THR A 156 15.21 -16.40 -8.25
C THR A 156 16.52 -15.74 -8.67
N LEU A 157 17.10 -14.86 -7.84
CA LEU A 157 18.36 -14.18 -8.14
C LEU A 157 19.58 -15.11 -8.25
N LYS A 158 19.55 -16.32 -7.66
CA LYS A 158 20.62 -17.32 -7.84
C LYS A 158 20.80 -17.70 -9.32
N PHE A 159 19.75 -17.61 -10.12
CA PHE A 159 19.79 -17.92 -11.54
C PHE A 159 20.24 -16.73 -12.40
N GLY A 160 20.43 -15.55 -11.82
CA GLY A 160 20.86 -14.35 -12.55
C GLY A 160 22.26 -14.47 -13.13
N LYS A 161 22.33 -14.37 -14.47
CA LYS A 161 23.58 -14.46 -15.25
C LYS A 161 23.81 -13.24 -16.13
N THR A 162 22.79 -12.46 -16.46
CA THR A 162 22.92 -11.31 -17.37
C THR A 162 23.77 -10.18 -16.80
N TYR A 163 23.69 -9.93 -15.50
CA TYR A 163 24.44 -8.88 -14.82
C TYR A 163 25.54 -9.49 -13.97
N ASP A 164 26.79 -9.09 -14.24
CA ASP A 164 27.93 -9.49 -13.42
C ASP A 164 27.99 -8.65 -12.14
N MET A 165 27.82 -9.29 -10.99
CA MET A 165 27.91 -8.69 -9.66
C MET A 165 29.26 -9.06 -9.06
N SER A 166 30.30 -8.36 -9.48
CA SER A 166 31.67 -8.55 -9.00
C SER A 166 31.95 -7.82 -7.68
N LEU A 167 31.28 -6.68 -7.43
CA LEU A 167 31.40 -5.89 -6.20
C LEU A 167 30.04 -5.27 -5.82
N PRO A 168 29.52 -5.48 -4.59
CA PRO A 168 29.93 -6.48 -3.60
C PRO A 168 29.59 -7.91 -4.04
N ASP A 169 30.01 -8.92 -3.27
CA ASP A 169 29.71 -10.32 -3.57
C ASP A 169 28.19 -10.59 -3.56
N LYS A 170 27.75 -11.64 -4.27
CA LYS A 170 26.31 -11.95 -4.42
C LYS A 170 25.61 -12.20 -3.08
N ASN A 171 26.30 -12.69 -2.05
CA ASN A 171 25.68 -12.95 -0.74
C ASN A 171 25.35 -11.65 -0.01
N THR A 172 26.13 -10.59 -0.23
CA THR A 172 25.87 -9.25 0.31
C THR A 172 24.95 -8.43 -0.59
N ALA A 173 25.14 -8.52 -1.91
CA ALA A 173 24.36 -7.75 -2.88
C ALA A 173 22.88 -8.16 -2.92
N ASN A 174 22.58 -9.47 -2.93
CA ASN A 174 21.21 -9.95 -3.13
C ASN A 174 20.25 -9.52 -1.98
N PRO A 175 20.61 -9.61 -0.69
CA PRO A 175 19.78 -9.08 0.39
C PRO A 175 19.57 -7.56 0.30
N ALA A 176 20.62 -6.78 0.02
CA ALA A 176 20.51 -5.34 -0.13
C ALA A 176 19.62 -4.94 -1.33
N LEU A 177 19.71 -5.68 -2.44
CA LEU A 177 18.82 -5.52 -3.59
C LEU A 177 17.37 -5.85 -3.25
N TYR A 178 17.13 -6.83 -2.38
CA TYR A 178 15.79 -7.15 -1.90
C TYR A 178 15.20 -6.02 -1.07
N GLU A 179 15.96 -5.48 -0.13
CA GLU A 179 15.54 -4.33 0.69
C GLU A 179 15.23 -3.11 -0.20
N LEU A 180 16.07 -2.85 -1.21
CA LEU A 180 15.82 -1.80 -2.19
C LEU A 180 14.56 -2.07 -3.02
N TYR A 181 14.35 -3.32 -3.46
CA TYR A 181 13.17 -3.74 -4.22
C TYR A 181 11.88 -3.50 -3.44
N VAL A 182 11.80 -3.97 -2.19
CA VAL A 182 10.59 -3.80 -1.37
C VAL A 182 10.38 -2.33 -1.02
N THR A 183 11.44 -1.64 -0.58
CA THR A 183 11.34 -0.26 -0.10
C THR A 183 10.99 0.72 -1.23
N SER A 184 11.56 0.57 -2.43
CA SER A 184 11.22 1.44 -3.58
C SER A 184 9.76 1.28 -4.02
N ASN A 185 9.26 0.05 -4.08
CA ASN A 185 7.87 -0.24 -4.41
C ASN A 185 6.90 0.35 -3.37
N LEU A 186 7.21 0.15 -2.08
CA LEU A 186 6.42 0.75 -1.01
C LEU A 186 6.51 2.27 -1.02
N TRP A 187 7.69 2.85 -1.25
CA TRP A 187 7.87 4.30 -1.30
C TRP A 187 6.92 4.96 -2.28
N VAL A 188 6.82 4.42 -3.50
CA VAL A 188 5.88 4.91 -4.52
C VAL A 188 4.43 4.74 -4.07
N ALA A 189 4.07 3.57 -3.52
CA ALA A 189 2.72 3.33 -3.00
C ALA A 189 2.31 4.31 -1.89
N PHE A 190 3.21 4.59 -0.94
CA PHE A 190 2.99 5.56 0.15
C PHE A 190 2.83 6.98 -0.38
N LEU A 191 3.63 7.40 -1.36
CA LEU A 191 3.49 8.72 -1.98
C LEU A 191 2.14 8.89 -2.68
N HIS A 192 1.70 7.89 -3.44
CA HIS A 192 0.38 7.90 -4.08
C HIS A 192 -0.74 7.93 -3.04
N ASN A 193 -0.63 7.15 -1.97
CA ASN A 193 -1.64 7.12 -0.92
C ASN A 193 -1.73 8.45 -0.17
N ALA A 194 -0.59 9.06 0.16
CA ALA A 194 -0.53 10.37 0.82
C ALA A 194 -1.14 11.48 -0.04
N ALA A 195 -0.86 11.49 -1.35
CA ALA A 195 -1.45 12.44 -2.29
C ALA A 195 -2.96 12.24 -2.41
N SER A 196 -3.40 10.98 -2.51
CA SER A 196 -4.80 10.59 -2.56
C SER A 196 -5.57 11.01 -1.30
N GLU A 197 -4.97 10.84 -0.12
CA GLU A 197 -5.56 11.25 1.15
C GLU A 197 -5.86 12.76 1.18
N GLN A 198 -4.90 13.61 0.81
CA GLN A 198 -5.09 15.06 0.85
C GLN A 198 -6.13 15.53 -0.16
N SER A 199 -6.09 14.97 -1.37
CA SER A 199 -7.05 15.27 -2.43
C SER A 199 -8.48 14.86 -2.04
N ALA A 200 -8.67 13.66 -1.49
CA ALA A 200 -9.98 13.22 -1.03
C ALA A 200 -10.46 13.98 0.22
N ARG A 201 -9.55 14.38 1.12
CA ARG A 201 -9.90 15.26 2.25
C ARG A 201 -10.42 16.60 1.76
N MET A 202 -9.75 17.23 0.79
CA MET A 202 -10.19 18.50 0.21
C MET A 202 -11.61 18.38 -0.38
N ASN A 203 -11.84 17.35 -1.20
CA ASN A 203 -13.16 17.11 -1.81
C ASN A 203 -14.24 16.79 -0.76
N ALA A 204 -13.90 16.05 0.30
CA ALA A 204 -14.82 15.74 1.38
C ALA A 204 -15.21 16.99 2.18
N MET A 205 -14.26 17.88 2.45
CA MET A 205 -14.52 19.14 3.17
C MET A 205 -15.32 20.13 2.32
N GLU A 206 -15.05 20.21 1.01
CA GLU A 206 -15.82 21.05 0.09
C GLU A 206 -17.29 20.61 0.04
N ASN A 207 -17.53 19.30 -0.11
CA ASN A 207 -18.89 18.75 -0.07
C ASN A 207 -19.57 18.96 1.29
N ALA A 208 -18.83 18.80 2.39
CA ALA A 208 -19.37 19.04 3.73
C ALA A 208 -19.77 20.52 3.93
N SER A 209 -18.94 21.46 3.46
CA SER A 209 -19.20 22.90 3.54
C SER A 209 -20.42 23.29 2.71
N LYS A 210 -20.54 22.75 1.49
CA LYS A 210 -21.71 22.98 0.63
C LYS A 210 -23.00 22.48 1.29
N ASN A 211 -23.00 21.25 1.79
CA ASN A 211 -24.17 20.67 2.46
C ASN A 211 -24.55 21.45 3.73
N ALA A 212 -23.57 21.92 4.50
CA ALA A 212 -23.83 22.76 5.67
C ALA A 212 -24.46 24.10 5.30
N GLY A 213 -24.01 24.72 4.20
CA GLY A 213 -24.61 25.95 3.66
C GLY A 213 -26.08 25.77 3.29
N GLU A 214 -26.43 24.69 2.58
CA GLU A 214 -27.82 24.38 2.21
C GLU A 214 -28.72 24.17 3.43
N ILE A 215 -28.19 23.57 4.51
CA ILE A 215 -28.93 23.39 5.77
C ILE A 215 -29.09 24.74 6.49
N LEU A 216 -28.05 25.56 6.53
CA LEU A 216 -28.07 26.87 7.17
C LEU A 216 -29.11 27.80 6.51
N GLU A 217 -29.16 27.82 5.18
CA GLU A 217 -30.16 28.59 4.42
C GLU A 217 -31.59 28.17 4.78
N LYS A 218 -31.85 26.85 4.82
CA LYS A 218 -33.15 26.30 5.22
C LYS A 218 -33.51 26.68 6.66
N LEU A 219 -32.59 26.54 7.60
CA LEU A 219 -32.81 26.90 9.00
C LEU A 219 -33.03 28.40 9.19
N THR A 220 -32.37 29.24 8.39
CA THR A 220 -32.53 30.70 8.42
C THR A 220 -33.94 31.11 7.99
N LEU A 221 -34.51 30.47 6.97
CA LEU A 221 -35.89 30.70 6.56
C LEU A 221 -36.89 30.31 7.66
N ILE A 222 -36.67 29.17 8.32
CA ILE A 222 -37.50 28.71 9.45
C ILE A 222 -37.41 29.70 10.62
N TYR A 223 -36.21 30.15 10.96
CA TYR A 223 -35.97 31.13 12.02
C TYR A 223 -36.72 32.45 11.76
N ASN A 224 -36.60 32.99 10.55
CA ASN A 224 -37.29 34.23 10.18
C ASN A 224 -38.81 34.09 10.23
N LYS A 225 -39.34 32.91 9.84
CA LYS A 225 -40.77 32.60 9.94
C LYS A 225 -41.24 32.50 11.38
N ALA A 226 -40.42 31.95 12.29
CA ALA A 226 -40.75 31.86 13.72
C ALA A 226 -40.60 33.21 14.45
N ARG A 227 -39.79 34.13 13.92
CA ARG A 227 -39.59 35.48 14.46
C ARG A 227 -40.77 36.41 14.16
N GLN A 228 -41.45 36.21 13.04
CA GLN A 228 -42.66 36.94 12.64
C GLN A 228 -43.86 36.44 13.43
#